data_AF-A0AAX1KFA7-F1
#
_entry.id   AF-A0AAX1KFA7-F1
#
_cell.length_a   1.000
_cell.length_b   1.000
_cell.length_c   1.000
_cell.angle_alpha   90.00
_cell.angle_beta   90.00
_cell.angle_gamma   90.00
#
_symmetry.space_group_name_H-M   'P 1'
#
loop_
_entity.id
_entity.type
_entity.pdbx_description
1 polymer ?
#
loop_
_entity_poly.entity_id
_entity_poly.type
_entity_poly.pdbx_seq_one_letter_code
_entity_poly.pdbx_strand_id
1 'polypeptide(L)'
;MKIDTDALKKQVILHLPYLLFLLVFAKLGEAVRLAPGADASQKLLGLSEGFTLAFQSMWPGAALDWLVGLCGAVIVRLAVYLKGKDAKKYRKNVEYGSARWGNKTDIAPFMDPKPENNIILTQTEGLMMSGRPKNPAHARNKNVLVVGGSGSGKTRFFIKPNLMQMHSSYVVTDPKGTVLIEVGKLLSRGTPKLDKDGNPVRGKNGKIVYEPYKIKVFNTINFSKSMHYNPFAYIHNEKDILKLVTVTVLIANTKGEGKSGDDFWVKAETLLYTALIGYIYYEAPTNEQNFSTLVEMINAMEVREDDESFKNGATLIAV
;
A
#
# COMPACT_ATOMS: atom_id res chain seq x y z
N MET A 1 -48.41 20.98 0.18
CA MET A 1 -47.04 20.91 0.71
C MET A 1 -46.96 19.67 1.60
N LYS A 2 -46.44 18.53 1.09
CA LYS A 2 -46.32 17.30 1.88
C LYS A 2 -45.19 17.49 2.87
N ILE A 3 -45.53 17.59 4.15
CA ILE A 3 -44.57 17.68 5.23
C ILE A 3 -43.92 16.29 5.36
N ASP A 4 -42.62 16.22 5.13
CA ASP A 4 -41.83 14.99 5.28
C ASP A 4 -41.70 14.65 6.77
N THR A 5 -42.45 13.63 7.20
CA THR A 5 -42.54 13.17 8.59
C THR A 5 -41.21 12.67 9.14
N ASP A 6 -40.32 12.13 8.31
CA ASP A 6 -39.02 11.62 8.77
C ASP A 6 -38.01 12.74 8.99
N ALA A 7 -38.05 13.79 8.17
CA ALA A 7 -37.26 15.00 8.38
C ALA A 7 -37.68 15.72 9.68
N LEU A 8 -38.99 15.84 9.92
CA LEU A 8 -39.51 16.39 11.17
C LEU A 8 -39.10 15.56 12.40
N LYS A 9 -39.25 14.24 12.34
CA LYS A 9 -38.88 13.35 13.45
C LYS A 9 -37.41 13.49 13.83
N LYS A 10 -36.50 13.58 12.84
CA LYS A 10 -35.07 13.82 13.08
C LYS A 10 -34.81 15.18 13.74
N GLN A 11 -35.48 16.24 13.30
CA GLN A 11 -35.32 17.57 13.91
C GLN A 11 -35.87 17.61 15.34
N VAL A 12 -37.02 16.99 15.59
CA VAL A 12 -37.61 16.90 16.93
C VAL A 12 -36.67 16.15 17.88
N ILE A 13 -36.16 14.98 17.48
CA ILE A 13 -35.22 14.20 18.31
C ILE A 13 -33.93 14.97 18.59
N LEU A 14 -33.43 15.74 17.62
CA LEU A 14 -32.22 16.54 17.78
C LEU A 14 -32.42 17.72 18.74
N HIS A 15 -33.61 18.34 18.75
CA HIS A 15 -33.90 19.53 19.55
C HIS A 15 -34.52 19.23 20.93
N LEU A 16 -35.10 18.05 21.12
CA LEU A 16 -35.74 17.62 22.37
C LEU A 16 -34.85 17.75 23.62
N PRO A 17 -33.55 17.38 23.61
CA PRO A 17 -32.69 17.55 24.77
C PRO A 17 -32.49 19.03 25.16
N TYR A 18 -32.46 19.94 24.19
CA TYR A 18 -32.31 21.38 24.47
C TYR A 18 -33.57 21.99 25.08
N LEU A 19 -34.75 21.48 24.70
CA LEU A 19 -36.01 21.85 25.35
C LEU A 19 -36.07 21.37 26.81
N LEU A 20 -35.53 20.18 27.09
CA LEU A 20 -35.40 19.68 28.47
C LEU A 20 -34.43 20.55 29.29
N PHE A 21 -33.27 20.91 28.73
CA PHE A 21 -32.34 21.83 29.40
C PHE A 21 -32.98 23.20 29.65
N LEU A 22 -33.74 23.73 28.69
CA LEU A 22 -34.49 24.99 28.86
C LEU A 22 -35.42 24.93 30.06
N LEU A 23 -36.19 23.85 30.21
CA LEU A 23 -37.10 23.66 31.34
C LEU A 23 -36.35 23.54 32.67
N VAL A 24 -35.24 22.79 32.70
CA VAL A 24 -34.40 22.65 33.90
C VAL A 24 -33.84 24.01 34.33
N PHE A 25 -33.25 24.78 33.41
CA PHE A 25 -32.70 26.10 33.73
C PHE A 25 -33.79 27.11 34.11
N ALA A 26 -34.99 27.03 33.50
CA ALA A 26 -36.11 27.86 33.92
C ALA A 26 -36.58 27.53 35.33
N LYS A 27 -36.62 26.24 35.71
CA LYS A 27 -36.96 25.80 37.07
C LYS A 27 -35.91 26.19 38.11
N LEU A 28 -34.64 26.22 37.72
CA LEU A 28 -33.57 26.77 38.56
C LEU A 28 -33.74 28.28 38.80
N GLY A 29 -34.15 29.04 37.77
CA GLY A 29 -34.49 30.45 37.91
C GLY A 29 -35.67 30.68 38.87
N GLU A 30 -36.72 29.86 38.73
CA GLU A 30 -37.90 29.89 39.61
C GLU A 30 -37.56 29.51 41.06
N ALA A 31 -36.71 28.51 41.27
CA ALA A 31 -36.25 28.10 42.60
C ALA A 31 -35.47 29.22 43.31
N VAL A 32 -34.62 29.95 42.60
CA VAL A 32 -33.88 31.10 43.14
C VAL A 32 -34.81 32.29 43.41
N ARG A 33 -35.89 32.44 42.63
CA ARG A 33 -36.89 33.50 42.82
C ARG A 33 -37.77 33.23 44.04
N LEU A 34 -38.17 31.98 44.27
CA LEU A 34 -39.05 31.55 45.37
C LEU A 34 -38.28 31.27 46.68
N ALA A 35 -36.95 31.21 46.65
CA ALA A 35 -36.14 31.07 47.86
C ALA A 35 -36.30 32.30 48.80
N PRO A 36 -36.54 32.09 50.10
CA PRO A 36 -36.71 33.18 51.06
C PRO A 36 -35.39 33.92 51.32
N GLY A 37 -35.46 35.25 51.41
CA GLY A 37 -34.31 36.12 51.68
C GLY A 37 -34.26 37.35 50.78
N ALA A 38 -33.82 38.49 51.33
CA ALA A 38 -33.66 39.73 50.57
C ALA A 38 -32.30 39.78 49.85
N ASP A 39 -31.27 39.19 50.48
CA ASP A 39 -29.90 39.20 49.98
C ASP A 39 -29.49 37.86 49.34
N ALA A 40 -28.47 37.91 48.47
CA ALA A 40 -27.99 36.74 47.73
C ALA A 40 -27.51 35.57 48.63
N SER A 41 -26.91 35.89 49.78
CA SER A 41 -26.46 34.89 50.76
C SER A 41 -27.63 34.20 51.47
N GLN A 42 -28.69 34.94 51.79
CA GLN A 42 -29.90 34.40 52.40
C GLN A 42 -30.68 33.53 51.42
N LYS A 43 -30.80 33.98 50.16
CA LYS A 43 -31.42 33.16 49.10
C LYS A 43 -30.66 31.86 48.85
N LEU A 44 -29.34 31.88 48.96
CA LEU A 44 -28.51 30.67 48.83
C LEU A 44 -28.80 29.67 49.97
N LEU A 45 -28.99 30.15 51.20
CA LEU A 45 -29.35 29.32 52.36
C LEU A 45 -30.78 28.76 52.27
N GLY A 46 -31.71 29.53 51.69
CA GLY A 46 -33.10 29.14 51.44
C GLY A 46 -33.35 28.37 50.14
N LEU A 47 -32.31 27.99 49.40
CA LEU A 47 -32.45 27.32 48.10
C LEU A 47 -33.23 26.01 48.19
N SER A 48 -33.04 25.21 49.24
CA SER A 48 -33.73 23.93 49.42
C SER A 48 -35.27 24.10 49.48
N GLU A 49 -35.73 25.16 50.13
CA GLU A 49 -37.15 25.54 50.19
C GLU A 49 -37.64 26.07 48.84
N GLY A 50 -36.84 26.93 48.18
CA GLY A 50 -37.12 27.42 46.83
C GLY A 50 -37.23 26.31 45.79
N PHE A 51 -36.40 25.27 45.87
CA PHE A 51 -36.48 24.06 45.05
C PHE A 51 -37.77 23.29 45.30
N THR A 52 -38.14 23.09 46.57
CA THR A 52 -39.37 22.38 46.93
C THR A 52 -40.60 23.09 46.37
N LEU A 53 -40.64 24.43 46.44
CA LEU A 53 -41.73 25.25 45.92
C LEU A 53 -41.75 25.29 44.38
N ALA A 54 -40.60 25.39 43.73
CA ALA A 54 -40.51 25.44 42.26
C ALA A 54 -40.94 24.12 41.57
N PHE A 55 -40.81 22.97 42.24
CA PHE A 55 -41.21 21.67 41.71
C PHE A 55 -42.65 21.26 42.02
N GLN A 56 -43.41 22.07 42.76
CA GLN A 56 -44.86 21.84 42.97
C GLN A 56 -45.67 22.08 41.69
N SER A 57 -45.20 22.97 40.81
CA SER A 57 -45.79 23.20 39.50
C SER A 57 -44.90 22.61 38.40
N MET A 58 -45.49 22.05 37.35
CA MET A 58 -44.71 21.53 36.22
C MET A 58 -44.14 22.65 35.33
N TRP A 59 -44.78 23.82 35.31
CA TRP A 59 -44.47 24.92 34.39
C TRP A 59 -43.97 26.16 35.15
N PRO A 60 -42.90 26.83 34.70
CA PRO A 60 -42.42 28.07 35.30
C PRO A 60 -43.43 29.21 35.21
N GLY A 61 -43.69 29.89 36.33
CA GLY A 61 -44.74 30.90 36.43
C GLY A 61 -44.40 32.30 35.90
N ALA A 62 -43.12 32.73 35.95
CA ALA A 62 -42.74 34.09 35.56
C ALA A 62 -41.95 34.15 34.25
N ALA A 63 -42.15 35.24 33.48
CA ALA A 63 -41.44 35.46 32.21
C ALA A 63 -39.90 35.55 32.38
N LEU A 64 -39.42 36.02 33.54
CA LEU A 64 -38.00 36.05 33.88
C LEU A 64 -37.39 34.65 34.02
N ASP A 65 -38.15 33.68 34.53
CA ASP A 65 -37.68 32.30 34.70
C ASP A 65 -37.49 31.64 33.31
N TRP A 66 -38.39 31.92 32.36
CA TRP A 66 -38.24 31.49 30.96
C TRP A 66 -37.04 32.12 30.25
N LEU A 67 -36.69 33.37 30.56
CA LEU A 67 -35.48 34.02 30.04
C LEU A 67 -34.21 33.34 30.56
N VAL A 68 -34.16 32.97 31.85
CA VAL A 68 -33.05 32.20 32.44
C VAL A 68 -32.92 30.83 31.77
N GLY A 69 -34.06 30.17 31.52
CA GLY A 69 -34.13 28.92 30.77
C GLY A 69 -33.56 29.01 29.35
N LEU A 70 -33.95 30.04 28.61
CA LEU A 70 -33.50 30.28 27.24
C LEU A 70 -32.00 30.60 27.19
N CYS A 71 -31.51 31.45 28.09
CA CYS A 71 -30.08 31.74 28.23
C CYS A 71 -29.27 30.47 28.54
N GLY A 72 -29.73 29.63 29.48
CA GLY A 72 -29.08 28.36 29.81
C GLY A 72 -29.04 27.38 28.64
N ALA A 73 -30.15 27.24 27.90
CA ALA A 73 -30.23 26.38 26.72
C ALA A 73 -29.30 26.85 25.58
N VAL A 74 -29.17 28.17 25.37
CA VAL A 74 -28.23 28.75 24.39
C VAL A 74 -26.79 28.45 24.79
N ILE A 75 -26.43 28.58 26.07
CA ILE A 75 -25.08 28.26 26.58
C ILE A 75 -24.76 26.78 26.35
N VAL A 76 -25.67 25.86 26.68
CA VAL A 76 -25.48 24.43 26.44
C VAL A 76 -25.33 24.12 24.94
N ARG A 77 -26.16 24.72 24.09
CA ARG A 77 -26.06 24.57 22.63
C ARG A 77 -24.72 25.08 22.10
N LEU A 78 -24.24 26.21 22.60
CA LEU A 78 -22.93 26.75 22.24
C LEU A 78 -21.80 25.82 22.71
N ALA A 79 -21.86 25.28 23.92
CA ALA A 79 -20.87 24.34 24.45
C ALA A 79 -20.81 23.04 23.63
N VAL A 80 -21.96 22.49 23.24
CA VAL A 80 -22.03 21.31 22.37
C VAL A 80 -21.50 21.62 20.97
N TYR A 81 -21.84 22.79 20.41
CA TYR A 81 -21.33 23.22 19.11
C TYR A 81 -19.80 23.38 19.09
N LEU A 82 -19.22 23.99 20.12
CA LEU A 82 -17.78 24.14 20.28
C LEU A 82 -17.09 22.78 20.43
N LYS A 83 -17.61 21.89 21.29
CA LYS A 83 -17.09 20.51 21.43
C LYS A 83 -17.23 19.69 20.14
N GLY A 84 -18.29 19.90 19.37
CA GLY A 84 -18.51 19.25 18.08
C GLY A 84 -17.52 19.69 17.01
N LYS A 85 -17.15 20.98 16.98
CA LYS A 85 -16.09 21.49 16.09
C LYS A 85 -14.71 20.90 16.42
N ASP A 86 -14.45 20.61 17.69
CA ASP A 86 -13.22 19.99 18.18
C ASP A 86 -13.23 18.45 18.16
N ALA A 87 -14.33 17.82 17.72
CA ALA A 87 -14.45 16.35 17.59
C ALA A 87 -13.69 15.77 16.39
N LYS A 88 -12.67 16.47 15.90
CA LYS A 88 -11.76 15.92 14.89
C LYS A 88 -10.89 14.84 15.53
N LYS A 89 -10.59 13.78 14.79
CA LYS A 89 -9.74 12.67 15.24
C LYS A 89 -8.27 13.11 15.27
N TYR A 90 -7.87 13.84 16.31
CA TYR A 90 -6.49 14.18 16.57
C TYR A 90 -5.83 13.14 17.49
N ARG A 91 -4.59 12.76 17.19
CA ARG A 91 -3.72 12.06 18.14
C ARG A 91 -3.09 13.11 19.06
N LYS A 92 -3.85 13.50 20.09
CA LYS A 92 -3.39 14.47 21.09
C LYS A 92 -2.17 13.92 21.82
N ASN A 93 -1.15 14.75 22.04
CA ASN A 93 0.14 14.41 22.67
C ASN A 93 1.06 13.52 21.83
N VAL A 94 0.87 13.50 20.50
CA VAL A 94 1.70 12.75 19.53
C VAL A 94 2.14 13.67 18.37
N GLU A 95 2.20 14.97 18.62
CA GLU A 95 2.46 16.00 17.62
C GLU A 95 3.86 15.87 17.00
N TYR A 96 4.82 15.35 17.78
CA TYR A 96 6.20 15.09 17.36
C TYR A 96 6.43 13.65 16.83
N GLY A 97 5.36 12.89 16.65
CA GLY A 97 5.39 11.51 16.15
C GLY A 97 5.33 10.46 17.26
N SER A 98 4.73 9.30 16.94
CA SER A 98 4.65 8.13 17.83
C SER A 98 5.77 7.12 17.62
N ALA A 99 6.80 7.48 16.84
CA ALA A 99 7.86 6.56 16.50
C ALA A 99 8.70 6.27 17.75
N ARG A 100 8.85 4.99 18.06
CA ARG A 100 9.74 4.50 19.12
C ARG A 100 10.58 3.36 18.59
N TRP A 101 11.73 3.13 19.20
CA TRP A 101 12.49 1.92 18.97
C TRP A 101 11.64 0.71 19.36
N GLY A 102 11.54 -0.24 18.44
CA GLY A 102 10.85 -1.50 18.67
C GLY A 102 11.73 -2.45 19.48
N ASN A 103 11.10 -3.26 20.32
CA ASN A 103 11.75 -4.34 21.05
C ASN A 103 11.39 -5.70 20.44
N LYS A 104 12.11 -6.75 20.83
CA LYS A 104 11.84 -8.14 20.38
C LYS A 104 10.38 -8.58 20.62
N THR A 105 9.74 -8.10 21.68
CA THR A 105 8.34 -8.39 22.00
C THR A 105 7.36 -7.75 21.00
N ASP A 106 7.73 -6.60 20.43
CA ASP A 106 6.87 -5.88 19.49
C ASP A 106 6.81 -6.58 18.13
N ILE A 107 7.92 -7.19 17.69
CA ILE A 107 8.01 -7.87 16.39
C ILE A 107 7.53 -9.33 16.45
N ALA A 108 7.57 -9.97 17.63
CA ALA A 108 7.30 -11.40 17.79
C ALA A 108 5.99 -11.89 17.14
N PRO A 109 4.86 -11.15 17.19
CA PRO A 109 3.62 -11.57 16.53
C PRO A 109 3.70 -11.61 14.99
N PHE A 110 4.68 -10.90 14.41
CA PHE A 110 4.91 -10.81 12.97
C PHE A 110 5.97 -11.81 12.47
N MET A 111 6.56 -12.60 13.36
CA MET A 111 7.55 -13.64 13.03
C MET A 111 6.91 -15.03 13.02
N ASP A 112 7.38 -15.87 12.10
CA ASP A 112 7.09 -17.29 12.08
C ASP A 112 7.93 -18.01 13.14
N PRO A 113 7.38 -19.02 13.84
CA PRO A 113 8.14 -19.82 14.81
C PRO A 113 9.37 -20.50 14.21
N LYS A 114 9.34 -20.85 12.91
CA LYS A 114 10.50 -21.41 12.20
C LYS A 114 11.34 -20.25 11.63
N PRO A 115 12.59 -20.06 12.07
CA PRO A 115 13.43 -18.95 11.61
C PRO A 115 13.63 -18.92 10.08
N GLU A 116 13.66 -20.08 9.44
CA GLU A 116 13.82 -20.26 7.99
C GLU A 116 12.69 -19.64 7.16
N ASN A 117 11.49 -19.49 7.75
CA ASN A 117 10.31 -18.92 7.10
C ASN A 117 10.21 -17.40 7.27
N ASN A 118 11.25 -16.76 7.82
CA ASN A 118 11.28 -15.32 8.05
C ASN A 118 12.32 -14.64 7.15
N ILE A 119 11.96 -13.46 6.64
CA ILE A 119 12.94 -12.50 6.12
C ILE A 119 13.80 -12.04 7.29
N ILE A 120 15.11 -12.17 7.14
CA ILE A 120 16.08 -11.69 8.13
C ILE A 120 16.22 -10.18 7.98
N LEU A 121 15.85 -9.44 9.03
CA LEU A 121 16.00 -7.98 9.09
C LEU A 121 17.19 -7.61 9.98
N THR A 122 17.24 -8.17 11.18
CA THR A 122 18.32 -7.97 12.15
C THR A 122 18.64 -9.31 12.86
N GLN A 123 19.44 -9.27 13.92
CA GLN A 123 19.69 -10.44 14.77
C GLN A 123 18.44 -10.91 15.53
N THR A 124 17.53 -10.00 15.86
CA THR A 124 16.36 -10.26 16.74
C THR A 124 15.03 -10.09 16.02
N GLU A 125 14.96 -9.23 15.01
CA GLU A 125 13.77 -8.93 14.24
C GLU A 125 13.77 -9.67 12.90
N GLY A 126 12.60 -10.19 12.53
CA GLY A 126 12.34 -10.77 11.22
C GLY A 126 10.88 -10.58 10.83
N LEU A 127 10.55 -10.97 9.60
CA LEU A 127 9.20 -10.89 9.08
C LEU A 127 8.76 -12.20 8.45
N MET A 128 7.62 -12.74 8.88
CA MET A 128 7.12 -14.00 8.35
C MET A 128 6.80 -13.89 6.85
N MET A 129 7.22 -14.90 6.09
CA MET A 129 6.93 -15.00 4.66
C MET A 129 5.54 -15.56 4.36
N SER A 130 4.82 -16.08 5.36
CA SER A 130 3.44 -16.54 5.18
C SER A 130 2.52 -15.41 4.71
N GLY A 131 1.67 -15.67 3.73
CA GLY A 131 0.69 -14.70 3.22
C GLY A 131 -0.55 -14.55 4.10
N ARG A 132 -0.79 -15.48 5.02
CA ARG A 132 -2.01 -15.55 5.84
C ARG A 132 -1.66 -15.92 7.28
N PRO A 133 -1.22 -14.96 8.11
CA PRO A 133 -1.09 -15.19 9.54
C PRO A 133 -2.44 -15.57 10.15
N LYS A 134 -2.43 -16.33 11.25
CA LYS A 134 -3.65 -16.72 11.99
C LYS A 134 -4.50 -15.51 12.37
N ASN A 135 -3.85 -14.39 12.71
CA ASN A 135 -4.49 -13.12 12.94
C ASN A 135 -4.21 -12.18 11.76
N PRO A 136 -5.23 -11.76 10.98
CA PRO A 136 -5.07 -10.84 9.86
C PRO A 136 -4.41 -9.50 10.23
N ALA A 137 -4.54 -9.04 11.49
CA ALA A 137 -3.89 -7.82 11.96
C ALA A 137 -2.35 -7.89 11.93
N HIS A 138 -1.79 -9.12 11.90
CA HIS A 138 -0.35 -9.35 11.80
C HIS A 138 0.14 -9.49 10.36
N ALA A 139 -0.75 -9.38 9.36
CA ALA A 139 -0.33 -9.34 7.97
C ALA A 139 0.38 -8.00 7.68
N ARG A 140 1.64 -8.08 7.23
CA ARG A 140 2.46 -6.92 6.89
C ARG A 140 2.93 -7.00 5.44
N ASN A 141 3.24 -5.83 4.90
CA ASN A 141 3.93 -5.72 3.62
C ASN A 141 5.33 -6.34 3.75
N LYS A 142 5.71 -7.15 2.77
CA LYS A 142 6.98 -7.91 2.75
C LYS A 142 8.07 -7.22 1.93
N ASN A 143 7.73 -6.13 1.25
CA ASN A 143 8.70 -5.34 0.53
C ASN A 143 9.61 -4.63 1.53
N VAL A 144 10.91 -4.88 1.43
CA VAL A 144 11.93 -4.29 2.30
C VAL A 144 12.76 -3.30 1.49
N LEU A 145 12.80 -2.05 1.93
CA LEU A 145 13.71 -1.02 1.41
C LEU A 145 14.93 -0.94 2.32
N VAL A 146 16.11 -1.22 1.77
CA VAL A 146 17.38 -1.14 2.50
C VAL A 146 18.15 0.09 2.03
N VAL A 147 18.23 1.10 2.89
CA VAL A 147 18.96 2.35 2.63
C VAL A 147 20.31 2.29 3.33
N GLY A 148 21.37 2.65 2.63
CA GLY A 148 22.71 2.76 3.20
C GLY A 148 23.70 3.31 2.18
N GLY A 149 24.76 3.96 2.67
CA GLY A 149 25.83 4.51 1.83
C GLY A 149 26.56 3.46 1.01
N SER A 150 27.42 3.91 0.08
CA SER A 150 28.36 3.01 -0.59
C SER A 150 29.30 2.38 0.45
N GLY A 151 29.64 1.11 0.30
CA GLY A 151 30.50 0.39 1.26
C GLY A 151 29.84 -0.04 2.57
N SER A 152 28.58 0.33 2.85
CA SER A 152 27.88 -0.03 4.10
C SER A 152 27.56 -1.52 4.26
N GLY A 153 27.94 -2.35 3.29
CA GLY A 153 27.77 -3.80 3.35
C GLY A 153 26.36 -4.31 3.08
N LYS A 154 25.47 -3.54 2.44
CA LYS A 154 24.09 -3.96 2.09
C LYS A 154 24.01 -5.38 1.50
N THR A 155 24.87 -5.68 0.54
CA THR A 155 24.93 -7.01 -0.08
C THR A 155 25.36 -8.09 0.91
N ARG A 156 26.39 -7.80 1.73
CA ARG A 156 26.96 -8.78 2.67
C ARG A 156 26.04 -9.06 3.86
N PHE A 157 25.41 -8.04 4.42
CA PHE A 157 24.64 -8.14 5.66
C PHE A 157 23.16 -8.43 5.45
N PHE A 158 22.58 -8.04 4.32
CA PHE A 158 21.16 -8.24 4.06
C PHE A 158 20.90 -9.23 2.93
N ILE A 159 21.45 -9.00 1.73
CA ILE A 159 21.14 -9.82 0.55
C ILE A 159 21.67 -11.24 0.69
N LYS A 160 22.97 -11.42 1.01
CA LYS A 160 23.58 -12.75 1.12
C LYS A 160 22.91 -13.63 2.18
N PRO A 161 22.66 -13.20 3.43
CA PRO A 161 22.02 -14.05 4.43
C PRO A 161 20.62 -14.51 3.99
N ASN A 162 19.82 -13.62 3.40
CA ASN A 162 18.49 -13.96 2.90
C ASN A 162 18.54 -14.94 1.71
N LEU A 163 19.55 -14.88 0.84
CA LEU A 163 19.77 -15.87 -0.22
C LEU A 163 20.27 -17.21 0.33
N MET A 164 21.14 -17.17 1.34
CA MET A 164 21.72 -18.36 1.97
C MET A 164 20.70 -19.15 2.80
N GLN A 165 19.58 -18.53 3.21
CA GLN A 165 18.44 -19.25 3.79
C GLN A 165 17.83 -20.26 2.81
N MET A 166 17.93 -20.03 1.50
CA MET A 166 17.46 -20.96 0.46
C MET A 166 16.00 -21.41 0.64
N HIS A 167 15.13 -20.51 1.12
CA HIS A 167 13.76 -20.83 1.48
C HIS A 167 12.75 -20.66 0.32
N SER A 168 13.09 -19.90 -0.73
CA SER A 168 12.18 -19.55 -1.82
C SER A 168 12.89 -19.38 -3.17
N SER A 169 12.10 -19.25 -4.24
CA SER A 169 12.62 -18.92 -5.57
C SER A 169 13.09 -17.46 -5.61
N TYR A 170 14.34 -17.24 -6.03
CA TYR A 170 14.94 -15.91 -6.09
C TYR A 170 15.12 -15.41 -7.53
N VAL A 171 14.84 -14.13 -7.73
CA VAL A 171 15.27 -13.37 -8.91
C VAL A 171 16.16 -12.25 -8.40
N VAL A 172 17.41 -12.23 -8.84
CA VAL A 172 18.43 -11.29 -8.33
C VAL A 172 18.99 -10.50 -9.48
N THR A 173 18.91 -9.17 -9.37
CA THR A 173 19.68 -8.26 -10.21
C THR A 173 21.06 -8.09 -9.59
N ASP A 174 22.10 -8.55 -10.28
CA ASP A 174 23.49 -8.52 -9.78
C ASP A 174 24.38 -7.68 -10.71
N PRO A 175 24.35 -6.34 -10.62
CA PRO A 175 25.10 -5.45 -11.51
C PRO A 175 26.62 -5.68 -11.45
N LYS A 176 27.13 -6.21 -10.33
CA LYS A 176 28.58 -6.46 -10.14
C LYS A 176 28.97 -7.91 -10.45
N GLY A 177 28.02 -8.80 -10.64
CA GLY A 177 28.27 -10.24 -10.85
C GLY A 177 28.87 -10.96 -9.64
N THR A 178 28.94 -10.32 -8.47
CA THR A 178 29.60 -10.88 -7.29
C THR A 178 28.72 -11.88 -6.54
N VAL A 179 27.41 -11.67 -6.53
CA VAL A 179 26.47 -12.49 -5.76
C VAL A 179 26.49 -13.92 -6.29
N LEU A 180 26.40 -14.10 -7.61
CA LEU A 180 26.42 -15.43 -8.21
C LEU A 180 27.73 -16.19 -7.90
N ILE A 181 28.88 -15.51 -7.93
CA ILE A 181 30.18 -16.13 -7.65
C ILE A 181 30.24 -16.59 -6.18
N GLU A 182 29.75 -15.77 -5.27
CA GLU A 182 29.90 -16.01 -3.82
C GLU A 182 28.87 -17.00 -3.26
N VAL A 183 27.61 -16.96 -3.72
CA VAL A 183 26.55 -17.86 -3.21
C VAL A 183 26.09 -18.92 -4.21
N GLY A 184 26.48 -18.84 -5.48
CA GLY A 184 26.01 -19.76 -6.52
C GLY A 184 26.37 -21.22 -6.26
N LYS A 185 27.55 -21.49 -5.69
CA LYS A 185 27.94 -22.87 -5.35
C LYS A 185 27.06 -23.46 -4.24
N LEU A 186 26.65 -22.64 -3.28
CA LEU A 186 25.72 -23.02 -2.21
C LEU A 186 24.33 -23.32 -2.81
N LEU A 187 23.81 -22.44 -3.65
CA LEU A 187 22.52 -22.62 -4.33
C LEU A 187 22.51 -23.87 -5.22
N SER A 188 23.60 -24.12 -5.95
CA SER A 188 23.77 -25.32 -6.79
C SER A 188 23.82 -26.61 -5.99
N ARG A 189 24.24 -26.57 -4.72
CA ARG A 189 24.16 -27.71 -3.81
C ARG A 189 22.75 -27.86 -3.24
N GLY A 190 22.11 -26.76 -2.90
CA GLY A 190 20.75 -26.72 -2.35
C GLY A 190 20.65 -27.09 -0.88
N THR A 191 19.41 -27.21 -0.40
CA THR A 191 19.08 -27.62 0.98
C THR A 191 18.95 -29.14 1.07
N PRO A 192 19.18 -29.74 2.25
CA PRO A 192 18.84 -31.13 2.49
C PRO A 192 17.35 -31.37 2.24
N LYS A 193 17.02 -32.46 1.54
CA LYS A 193 15.64 -32.91 1.42
C LYS A 193 15.15 -33.37 2.78
N LEU A 194 14.06 -32.79 3.26
CA LEU A 194 13.45 -33.16 4.53
C LEU A 194 12.28 -34.13 4.30
N ASP A 195 12.10 -35.07 5.23
CA ASP A 195 10.90 -35.91 5.28
C ASP A 195 9.71 -35.17 5.92
N LYS A 196 8.58 -35.87 6.10
CA LYS A 196 7.37 -35.29 6.71
C LYS A 196 7.57 -34.86 8.16
N ASP A 197 8.56 -35.43 8.84
CA ASP A 197 8.88 -35.18 10.24
C ASP A 197 9.99 -34.12 10.39
N GLY A 198 10.55 -33.63 9.27
CA GLY A 198 11.59 -32.60 9.24
C GLY A 198 13.02 -33.14 9.33
N ASN A 199 13.23 -34.45 9.21
CA ASN A 199 14.56 -35.06 9.24
C ASN A 199 15.17 -35.15 7.82
N PRO A 200 16.50 -35.00 7.68
CA PRO A 200 17.16 -35.15 6.38
C PRO A 200 17.02 -36.56 5.82
N VAL A 201 16.47 -36.67 4.60
CA VAL A 201 16.33 -37.92 3.87
C VAL A 201 17.72 -38.44 3.49
N ARG A 202 18.00 -39.69 3.85
CA ARG A 202 19.23 -40.39 3.46
C ARG A 202 18.94 -41.28 2.26
N GLY A 203 19.80 -41.23 1.26
CA GLY A 203 19.75 -42.13 0.11
C GLY A 203 20.21 -43.54 0.45
N LYS A 204 20.16 -44.44 -0.53
CA LYS A 204 20.59 -45.85 -0.42
C LYS A 204 22.03 -46.02 0.09
N ASN A 205 22.86 -45.00 -0.09
CA ASN A 205 24.29 -45.00 0.26
C ASN A 205 24.56 -44.33 1.62
N GLY A 206 23.52 -44.06 2.43
CA GLY A 206 23.63 -43.40 3.74
C GLY A 206 23.92 -41.88 3.68
N LYS A 207 24.16 -41.31 2.49
CA LYS A 207 24.38 -39.87 2.30
C LYS A 207 23.06 -39.10 2.26
N ILE A 208 23.07 -37.88 2.78
CA ILE A 208 21.92 -36.96 2.74
C ILE A 208 21.64 -36.56 1.29
N VAL A 209 20.37 -36.62 0.90
CA VAL A 209 19.88 -36.15 -0.40
C VAL A 209 19.66 -34.64 -0.32
N TYR A 210 20.11 -33.90 -1.32
CA TYR A 210 19.93 -32.45 -1.41
C TYR A 210 19.00 -32.09 -2.58
N GLU A 211 18.30 -30.96 -2.46
CA GLU A 211 17.43 -30.39 -3.49
C GLU A 211 18.08 -29.13 -4.07
N PRO A 212 18.84 -29.26 -5.18
CA PRO A 212 19.59 -28.16 -5.76
C PRO A 212 18.69 -27.15 -6.47
N TYR A 213 19.09 -25.87 -6.46
CA TYR A 213 18.42 -24.85 -7.26
C TYR A 213 18.78 -24.98 -8.74
N LYS A 214 17.79 -24.76 -9.61
CA LYS A 214 18.02 -24.55 -11.05
C LYS A 214 18.45 -23.11 -11.28
N ILE A 215 19.76 -22.88 -11.28
CA ILE A 215 20.34 -21.56 -11.50
C ILE A 215 20.28 -21.23 -13.00
N LYS A 216 19.68 -20.09 -13.33
CA LYS A 216 19.67 -19.51 -14.67
C LYS A 216 20.31 -18.13 -14.62
N VAL A 217 21.19 -17.83 -15.57
CA VAL A 217 21.98 -16.59 -15.58
C VAL A 217 21.71 -15.85 -16.87
N PHE A 218 21.23 -14.62 -16.78
CA PHE A 218 21.12 -13.71 -17.91
C PHE A 218 22.23 -12.66 -17.81
N ASN A 219 23.24 -12.79 -18.66
CA ASN A 219 24.39 -11.89 -18.71
C ASN A 219 24.37 -11.12 -20.03
N THR A 220 24.32 -9.80 -19.94
CA THR A 220 24.28 -8.89 -21.10
C THR A 220 25.66 -8.42 -21.57
N ILE A 221 26.72 -8.75 -20.83
CA ILE A 221 28.11 -8.41 -21.16
C ILE A 221 28.80 -9.59 -21.83
N ASN A 222 28.71 -10.78 -21.21
CA ASN A 222 29.31 -12.00 -21.72
C ASN A 222 28.22 -13.01 -22.08
N PHE A 223 27.85 -13.02 -23.35
CA PHE A 223 26.81 -13.91 -23.87
C PHE A 223 27.17 -15.38 -23.75
N SER A 224 28.46 -15.76 -23.83
CA SER A 224 28.91 -17.16 -23.66
C SER A 224 28.59 -17.73 -22.27
N LYS A 225 28.39 -16.88 -21.27
CA LYS A 225 28.02 -17.24 -19.89
C LYS A 225 26.53 -16.96 -19.60
N SER A 226 25.77 -16.57 -20.61
CA SER A 226 24.35 -16.25 -20.52
C SER A 226 23.51 -17.44 -20.97
N MET A 227 22.28 -17.53 -20.49
CA MET A 227 21.32 -18.54 -20.93
C MET A 227 20.70 -18.26 -22.30
N HIS A 228 21.10 -17.14 -22.95
CA HIS A 228 20.55 -16.63 -24.21
C HIS A 228 19.02 -16.52 -24.18
N TYR A 229 18.53 -15.36 -23.73
CA TYR A 229 17.10 -15.09 -23.64
C TYR A 229 16.57 -14.57 -24.99
N ASN A 230 15.54 -15.25 -25.52
CA ASN A 230 14.77 -14.78 -26.67
C ASN A 230 13.32 -14.51 -26.24
N PRO A 231 12.86 -13.24 -26.24
CA PRO A 231 11.48 -12.90 -25.89
C PRO A 231 10.41 -13.52 -26.81
N PHE A 232 10.72 -13.79 -28.09
CA PHE A 232 9.76 -14.38 -29.03
C PHE A 232 9.28 -15.77 -28.59
N ALA A 233 10.13 -16.54 -27.89
CA ALA A 233 9.77 -17.84 -27.34
C ALA A 233 8.69 -17.79 -26.25
N TYR A 234 8.37 -16.59 -25.73
CA TYR A 234 7.37 -16.36 -24.69
C TYR A 234 6.10 -15.68 -25.21
N ILE A 235 5.99 -15.47 -26.53
CA ILE A 235 4.77 -14.98 -27.17
C ILE A 235 3.86 -16.18 -27.40
N HIS A 236 2.66 -16.14 -26.81
CA HIS A 236 1.64 -17.19 -27.01
C HIS A 236 0.35 -16.67 -27.62
N ASN A 237 0.12 -15.36 -27.54
CA ASN A 237 -1.06 -14.69 -28.06
C ASN A 237 -0.70 -13.25 -28.46
N GLU A 238 -1.59 -12.61 -29.23
CA GLU A 238 -1.43 -11.23 -29.69
C GLU A 238 -1.26 -10.22 -28.54
N LYS A 239 -1.87 -10.47 -27.38
CA LYS A 239 -1.71 -9.60 -26.20
C LYS A 239 -0.28 -9.64 -25.67
N ASP A 240 0.42 -10.76 -25.83
CA ASP A 240 1.81 -10.89 -25.40
C ASP A 240 2.76 -10.11 -26.34
N ILE A 241 2.39 -9.95 -27.62
CA ILE A 241 3.09 -9.04 -28.55
C ILE A 241 2.99 -7.60 -28.03
N LEU A 242 1.78 -7.14 -27.69
CA LEU A 242 1.56 -5.81 -27.13
C LEU A 242 2.31 -5.62 -25.80
N LYS A 243 2.28 -6.63 -24.91
CA LYS A 243 3.06 -6.59 -23.66
C LYS A 243 4.55 -6.50 -23.95
N LEU A 244 5.06 -7.27 -24.90
CA LEU A 244 6.47 -7.26 -25.25
C LEU A 244 6.89 -5.88 -25.77
N VAL A 245 6.11 -5.26 -26.64
CA VAL A 245 6.38 -3.90 -27.13
C VAL A 245 6.32 -2.86 -26.00
N THR A 246 5.28 -2.93 -25.17
CA THR A 246 5.02 -1.94 -24.11
C THR A 246 5.96 -2.08 -22.90
N VAL A 247 6.29 -3.31 -22.52
CA VAL A 247 7.04 -3.67 -21.29
C VAL A 247 8.50 -3.99 -21.59
N THR A 248 8.80 -4.66 -22.71
CA THR A 248 10.11 -5.27 -22.98
C THR A 248 10.98 -4.44 -23.92
N VAL A 249 10.41 -3.69 -24.88
CA VAL A 249 11.22 -3.16 -25.98
C VAL A 249 11.66 -1.70 -25.78
N LEU A 250 10.79 -0.69 -25.63
CA LEU A 250 11.27 0.70 -25.66
C LEU A 250 10.56 1.67 -24.71
N ILE A 251 9.23 1.67 -24.66
CA ILE A 251 8.49 2.87 -24.22
C ILE A 251 8.54 3.14 -22.72
N ALA A 252 8.51 2.10 -21.87
CA ALA A 252 8.54 2.30 -20.42
C ALA A 252 9.95 2.65 -19.90
N ASN A 253 11.00 2.16 -20.58
CA ASN A 253 12.39 2.29 -20.14
C ASN A 253 13.11 3.51 -20.75
N THR A 254 12.60 4.10 -21.83
CA THR A 254 13.16 5.32 -22.46
C THR A 254 12.52 6.62 -21.94
N LYS A 255 11.45 6.52 -21.14
CA LYS A 255 10.90 7.66 -20.41
C LYS A 255 11.84 8.01 -19.25
N GLY A 256 12.76 8.95 -19.46
CA GLY A 256 13.46 9.60 -18.36
C GLY A 256 12.48 10.32 -17.41
N GLU A 257 12.94 10.81 -16.26
CA GLU A 257 12.11 11.55 -15.28
C GLU A 257 11.52 12.88 -15.81
N GLY A 258 11.81 13.25 -17.06
CA GLY A 258 11.24 14.41 -17.76
C GLY A 258 9.89 14.12 -18.41
N LYS A 259 9.17 15.19 -18.81
CA LYS A 259 7.94 15.07 -19.60
C LYS A 259 8.22 14.18 -20.81
N SER A 260 7.53 13.04 -20.87
CA SER A 260 7.57 12.13 -22.01
C SER A 260 7.33 12.94 -23.29
N GLY A 261 8.10 12.67 -24.34
CA GLY A 261 7.82 13.20 -25.68
C GLY A 261 6.36 12.96 -26.08
N ASP A 262 5.86 13.78 -27.02
CA ASP A 262 4.46 13.78 -27.43
C ASP A 262 3.90 12.37 -27.60
N ASP A 263 2.72 12.14 -27.04
CA ASP A 263 1.99 10.86 -27.02
C ASP A 263 1.79 10.29 -28.43
N PHE A 264 1.78 11.15 -29.45
CA PHE A 264 1.78 10.78 -30.85
C PHE A 264 2.98 9.89 -31.24
N TRP A 265 4.21 10.31 -30.94
CA TRP A 265 5.42 9.56 -31.31
C TRP A 265 5.48 8.22 -30.59
N VAL A 266 5.11 8.22 -29.31
CA VAL A 266 5.04 6.99 -28.51
C VAL A 266 4.03 6.00 -29.10
N LYS A 267 2.85 6.48 -29.52
CA LYS A 267 1.82 5.63 -30.14
C LYS A 267 2.24 5.13 -31.52
N ALA A 268 2.81 5.98 -32.35
CA ALA A 268 3.30 5.60 -33.68
C ALA A 268 4.41 4.54 -33.58
N GLU A 269 5.36 4.75 -32.66
CA GLU A 269 6.42 3.78 -32.34
C GLU A 269 5.84 2.45 -31.85
N THR A 270 4.90 2.49 -30.90
CA THR A 270 4.20 1.29 -30.40
C THR A 270 3.58 0.50 -31.55
N LEU A 271 2.87 1.19 -32.45
CA LEU A 271 2.17 0.57 -33.57
C LEU A 271 3.16 -0.10 -34.52
N LEU A 272 4.25 0.59 -34.87
CA LEU A 272 5.28 0.09 -35.78
C LEU A 272 5.94 -1.18 -35.23
N TYR A 273 6.39 -1.15 -33.96
CA TYR A 273 6.99 -2.33 -33.34
C TYR A 273 6.00 -3.48 -33.19
N THR A 274 4.73 -3.20 -32.89
CA THR A 274 3.68 -4.23 -32.80
C THR A 274 3.47 -4.91 -34.15
N ALA A 275 3.41 -4.13 -35.23
CA ALA A 275 3.25 -4.66 -36.59
C ALA A 275 4.46 -5.52 -37.00
N LEU A 276 5.68 -5.05 -36.75
CA LEU A 276 6.90 -5.78 -37.11
C LEU A 276 7.08 -7.07 -36.32
N ILE A 277 6.89 -7.03 -35.01
CA ILE A 277 7.01 -8.22 -34.15
C ILE A 277 5.89 -9.21 -34.48
N GLY A 278 4.69 -8.72 -34.80
CA GLY A 278 3.60 -9.55 -35.32
C GLY A 278 4.00 -10.24 -36.62
N TYR A 279 4.51 -9.50 -37.60
CA TYR A 279 4.98 -10.06 -38.86
C TYR A 279 6.04 -11.15 -38.67
N ILE A 280 7.06 -10.88 -37.86
CA ILE A 280 8.11 -11.87 -37.54
C ILE A 280 7.51 -13.12 -36.87
N TYR A 281 6.55 -12.94 -35.96
CA TYR A 281 5.95 -14.06 -35.24
C TYR A 281 5.06 -14.96 -36.12
N TYR A 282 4.33 -14.38 -37.08
CA TYR A 282 3.40 -15.13 -37.94
C TYR A 282 4.03 -15.65 -39.23
N GLU A 283 4.90 -14.87 -39.87
CA GLU A 283 5.42 -15.17 -41.22
C GLU A 283 6.86 -15.69 -41.20
N ALA A 284 7.70 -15.26 -40.25
CA ALA A 284 9.11 -15.67 -40.24
C ALA A 284 9.30 -17.08 -39.67
N PRO A 285 10.22 -17.88 -40.25
CA PRO A 285 10.56 -19.18 -39.71
C PRO A 285 11.18 -19.07 -38.30
N THR A 286 11.06 -20.14 -37.50
CA THR A 286 11.36 -20.11 -36.05
C THR A 286 12.80 -19.75 -35.70
N ASN A 287 13.75 -19.92 -36.63
CA ASN A 287 15.15 -19.48 -36.50
C ASN A 287 15.31 -17.95 -36.61
N GLU A 288 14.43 -17.28 -37.34
CA GLU A 288 14.42 -15.83 -37.60
C GLU A 288 13.51 -15.06 -36.63
N GLN A 289 12.82 -15.76 -35.73
CA GLN A 289 12.02 -15.13 -34.67
C GLN A 289 12.91 -14.59 -33.55
N ASN A 290 13.69 -13.56 -33.84
CA ASN A 290 14.65 -12.96 -32.92
C ASN A 290 14.77 -11.44 -33.13
N PHE A 291 15.44 -10.77 -32.20
CA PHE A 291 15.62 -9.31 -32.26
C PHE A 291 16.57 -8.84 -33.36
N SER A 292 17.49 -9.69 -33.83
CA SER A 292 18.36 -9.32 -34.94
C SER A 292 17.53 -9.08 -36.20
N THR A 293 16.59 -9.97 -36.50
CA THR A 293 15.65 -9.81 -37.63
C THR A 293 14.77 -8.56 -37.46
N LEU A 294 14.30 -8.26 -36.25
CA LEU A 294 13.57 -7.02 -36.00
C LEU A 294 14.41 -5.77 -36.31
N VAL A 295 15.67 -5.74 -35.87
CA VAL A 295 16.59 -4.62 -36.13
C VAL A 295 16.93 -4.52 -37.62
N GLU A 296 17.13 -5.65 -38.30
CA GLU A 296 17.33 -5.70 -39.75
C GLU A 296 16.13 -5.14 -40.51
N MET A 297 14.91 -5.51 -40.13
CA MET A 297 13.69 -4.97 -40.72
C MET A 297 13.58 -3.47 -40.52
N ILE A 298 13.93 -2.95 -39.34
CA ILE A 298 13.95 -1.51 -39.04
C ILE A 298 14.99 -0.79 -39.89
N ASN A 299 16.20 -1.32 -39.98
CA ASN A 299 17.26 -0.75 -40.83
C ASN A 299 16.87 -0.77 -42.32
N ALA A 300 16.12 -1.79 -42.75
CA ALA A 300 15.58 -1.87 -44.10
C ALA A 300 14.42 -0.88 -44.37
N MET A 301 13.91 -0.19 -43.35
CA MET A 301 12.94 0.90 -43.48
C MET A 301 13.59 2.27 -43.73
N GLU A 302 14.84 2.31 -44.19
CA GLU A 302 15.52 3.56 -44.54
C GLU A 302 14.64 4.42 -45.46
N VAL A 303 14.58 5.71 -45.17
CA VAL A 303 13.88 6.71 -45.99
C VAL A 303 14.95 7.65 -46.52
N ARG A 304 14.96 7.87 -47.84
CA ARG A 304 15.84 8.83 -48.49
C ARG A 304 15.02 10.06 -48.85
N GLU A 305 15.35 11.20 -48.25
CA GLU A 305 14.64 12.46 -48.49
C GLU A 305 14.87 12.98 -49.93
N ASP A 306 15.95 12.56 -50.57
CA ASP A 306 16.38 13.04 -51.89
C ASP A 306 15.79 12.24 -53.07
N ASP A 307 15.05 11.15 -52.82
CA ASP A 307 14.49 10.27 -53.84
C ASP A 307 13.09 9.76 -53.46
N GLU A 308 12.05 10.47 -53.92
CA GLU A 308 10.65 10.10 -53.72
C GLU A 308 10.25 8.77 -54.36
N SER A 309 11.04 8.24 -55.29
CA SER A 309 10.78 6.95 -55.96
C SER A 309 11.39 5.75 -55.23
N PHE A 310 12.21 6.00 -54.20
CA PHE A 310 12.88 4.98 -53.44
C PHE A 310 11.88 4.14 -52.63
N LYS A 311 11.75 2.86 -52.99
CA LYS A 311 10.97 1.88 -52.23
C LYS A 311 11.91 1.12 -51.31
N ASN A 312 11.68 1.25 -50.01
CA ASN A 312 12.42 0.49 -49.01
C ASN A 312 11.80 -0.90 -48.80
N GLY A 313 12.49 -1.77 -48.07
CA GLY A 313 12.04 -3.15 -47.83
C GLY A 313 10.69 -3.24 -47.11
N ALA A 314 10.33 -2.22 -46.32
CA ALA A 314 9.04 -2.13 -45.66
C ALA A 314 7.88 -1.75 -46.58
N THR A 315 8.16 -1.01 -47.66
CA THR A 315 7.15 -0.63 -48.65
C THR A 315 6.60 -1.86 -49.39
N LEU A 316 7.38 -2.95 -49.45
CA LEU A 316 6.98 -4.23 -50.06
C LEU A 316 6.10 -5.10 -49.15
N ILE A 317 6.13 -4.90 -47.82
CA ILE A 317 5.33 -5.66 -46.85
C ILE A 317 3.91 -5.06 -46.72
N ALA A 318 3.74 -3.79 -47.11
CA ALA A 318 2.48 -3.05 -47.02
C ALA A 318 1.56 -3.20 -48.26
N VAL A 319 1.86 -4.14 -49.18
CA VAL A 319 1.08 -4.41 -50.41
C VAL A 319 0.52 -5.82 -50.41
#